data_AF-A0A535PC52-F1
#
_entry.id   AF-A0A535PC52-F1
#
_cell.length_a   1.000
_cell.length_b   1.000
_cell.length_c   1.000
_cell.angle_alpha   90.00
_cell.angle_beta   90.00
_cell.angle_gamma   90.00
#
_symmetry.space_group_name_H-M   'P 1'
#
loop_
_entity.id
_entity.type
_entity.pdbx_description
1 polymer ?
#
loop_
_entity_poly.entity_id
_entity_poly.type
_entity_poly.pdbx_seq_one_letter_code
_entity_poly.pdbx_strand_id
1 'polypeptide(L)'
;MSSVTTQGDRADALSRREFLVRAGAGGIALLFPWIPPTSAAGLSVRARPNAETSLVITWNQAALQGVRDSRLGPPMVARALAIVHTCAFDAWAAYDHRAVGTRLGHAFRRPARERTLANKRIAVSYAAYRAAVDLFPADKTTVFDPLMASLGLDPNDKTTD
;
A
#
# COMPACT_ATOMS: atom_id res chain seq x y z
N MET A 1 49.35 24.09 -41.04
CA MET A 1 48.55 25.20 -40.49
C MET A 1 47.57 24.58 -39.52
N SER A 2 48.01 24.27 -38.30
CA SER A 2 47.95 25.15 -37.09
C SER A 2 46.50 25.46 -36.70
N SER A 3 45.98 25.37 -35.47
CA SER A 3 46.41 24.98 -34.12
C SER A 3 45.20 25.29 -33.21
N VAL A 4 44.94 24.47 -32.18
CA VAL A 4 44.60 24.87 -30.78
C VAL A 4 43.26 25.63 -30.53
N THR A 5 42.24 25.00 -29.92
CA THR A 5 41.87 24.91 -28.46
C THR A 5 41.06 26.10 -27.93
N THR A 6 39.93 25.83 -27.24
CA THR A 6 39.41 26.47 -25.98
C THR A 6 38.08 25.78 -25.61
N GLN A 7 38.05 24.75 -24.74
CA GLN A 7 37.82 24.80 -23.28
C GLN A 7 36.79 25.86 -22.83
N GLY A 8 35.54 25.43 -22.65
CA GLY A 8 34.45 26.22 -22.07
C GLY A 8 33.60 25.37 -21.13
N ASP A 9 34.24 24.87 -20.09
CA ASP A 9 33.63 24.38 -18.85
C ASP A 9 32.53 25.34 -18.36
N ARG A 10 31.30 24.84 -18.13
CA ARG A 10 30.34 25.38 -17.14
C ARG A 10 29.04 24.58 -17.10
N ALA A 11 29.01 23.72 -16.07
CA ALA A 11 27.94 23.61 -15.09
C ALA A 11 26.54 23.25 -15.61
N ASP A 12 26.23 21.96 -15.44
CA ASP A 12 24.90 21.45 -15.14
C ASP A 12 24.10 22.46 -14.31
N ALA A 13 23.06 23.02 -14.94
CA ALA A 13 22.10 23.90 -14.30
C ALA A 13 21.23 23.08 -13.34
N LEU A 14 21.79 22.78 -12.17
CA LEU A 14 21.09 22.17 -11.06
C LEU A 14 19.99 23.12 -10.58
N SER A 15 18.77 22.67 -10.81
CA SER A 15 17.54 23.40 -10.53
C SER A 15 17.37 23.63 -9.03
N ARG A 16 16.94 24.85 -8.71
CA ARG A 16 16.74 25.50 -7.40
C ARG A 16 15.93 24.74 -6.32
N ARG A 17 15.53 23.49 -6.57
CA ARG A 17 14.82 22.62 -5.63
C ARG A 17 15.75 21.78 -4.74
N GLU A 18 17.04 21.74 -5.05
CA GLU A 18 18.04 20.97 -4.29
C GLU A 18 18.81 21.77 -3.23
N PHE A 19 18.47 23.06 -3.05
CA PHE A 19 19.18 23.96 -2.14
C PHE A 19 18.41 24.29 -0.83
N LEU A 20 17.28 23.63 -0.55
CA LEU A 20 16.46 23.90 0.65
C LEU A 20 16.13 22.66 1.50
N VAL A 21 16.99 21.63 1.51
CA VAL A 21 16.83 20.48 2.42
C VAL A 21 18.04 20.26 3.34
N ARG A 22 19.07 21.13 3.30
CA ARG A 22 20.33 20.87 4.03
C ARG A 22 20.80 21.91 5.06
N ALA A 23 19.93 22.76 5.60
CA ALA A 23 20.32 23.64 6.69
C ALA A 23 19.14 23.90 7.66
N GLY A 24 19.19 23.30 8.84
CA GLY A 24 18.17 23.51 9.87
C GLY A 24 18.33 22.65 11.11
N ALA A 25 19.54 22.52 11.66
CA ALA A 25 19.75 21.92 12.97
C ALA A 25 20.99 22.56 13.62
N GLY A 26 20.77 23.60 14.42
CA GLY A 26 21.87 24.26 15.12
C GLY A 26 21.41 25.53 15.81
N GLY A 27 20.82 25.39 17.00
CA GLY A 27 20.54 26.53 17.86
C GLY A 27 19.34 26.29 18.75
N ILE A 28 19.60 25.69 19.91
CA ILE A 28 19.03 25.96 21.26
C ILE A 28 19.53 24.80 22.12
N ALA A 29 20.75 24.91 22.66
CA ALA A 29 21.32 23.93 23.57
C ALA A 29 22.31 24.58 24.55
N LEU A 30 21.95 25.73 25.14
CA LEU A 30 22.81 26.40 26.12
C LEU A 30 22.11 26.84 27.41
N LEU A 31 20.89 26.37 27.73
CA LEU A 31 20.21 26.80 28.97
C LEU A 31 19.63 25.70 29.87
N PHE A 32 19.82 24.41 29.57
CA PHE A 32 19.38 23.33 30.48
C PHE A 32 20.35 22.13 30.45
N PRO A 33 21.26 21.98 31.41
CA PRO A 33 22.31 20.94 31.40
C PRO A 33 21.84 19.52 31.77
N TRP A 34 20.53 19.24 31.77
CA TRP A 34 19.98 17.92 32.14
C TRP A 34 19.02 17.33 31.08
N ILE A 35 18.92 17.85 29.86
CA ILE A 35 18.12 17.13 28.85
C ILE A 35 19.03 16.04 28.26
N PRO A 36 18.82 14.73 28.57
CA PRO A 36 19.58 13.68 27.90
C PRO A 36 19.31 13.81 26.40
N PRO A 37 20.31 13.61 25.53
CA PRO A 37 20.08 13.66 24.09
C PRO A 37 18.99 12.65 23.75
N THR A 38 17.80 13.15 23.42
CA THR A 38 16.76 12.34 22.80
C THR A 38 17.32 11.97 21.44
N SER A 39 17.97 10.82 21.37
CA SER A 39 18.30 10.17 20.11
C SER A 39 17.02 10.17 19.29
N ALA A 40 16.99 10.97 18.24
CA ALA A 40 16.04 10.79 17.16
C ALA A 40 16.38 9.42 16.57
N ALA A 41 15.84 8.37 17.18
CA ALA A 41 15.77 7.05 16.60
C ALA A 41 14.96 7.26 15.33
N GLY A 42 15.67 7.51 14.22
CA GLY A 42 15.07 7.45 12.91
C GLY A 42 14.32 6.14 12.86
N LEU A 43 13.00 6.21 12.61
CA LEU A 43 12.22 5.05 12.26
C LEU A 43 12.79 4.53 10.95
N SER A 44 13.87 3.75 11.04
CA SER A 44 14.33 2.90 9.97
C SER A 44 13.23 1.85 9.82
N VAL A 45 12.26 2.15 8.96
CA VAL A 45 11.40 1.14 8.37
C VAL A 45 12.35 0.19 7.67
N ARG A 46 12.70 -0.90 8.36
CA ARG A 46 13.53 -1.95 7.80
C ARG A 46 12.70 -2.59 6.70
N ALA A 47 12.95 -2.18 5.46
CA ALA A 47 12.48 -2.90 4.30
C ALA A 47 12.95 -4.35 4.48
N ARG A 48 12.01 -5.27 4.69
CA ARG A 48 12.32 -6.68 4.81
C ARG A 48 12.77 -7.13 3.42
N PRO A 49 14.04 -7.54 3.23
CA PRO A 49 14.42 -8.14 1.99
C PRO A 49 13.64 -9.46 1.92
N ASN A 50 12.96 -9.70 0.80
CA ASN A 50 12.15 -10.90 0.49
C ASN A 50 10.67 -10.84 0.88
N ALA A 51 10.05 -9.66 0.96
CA ALA A 51 8.60 -9.61 0.83
C ALA A 51 8.25 -9.99 -0.62
N GLU A 52 7.81 -11.23 -0.85
CA GLU A 52 6.83 -11.46 -1.93
C GLU A 52 5.84 -10.29 -1.86
N THR A 53 5.69 -9.54 -2.95
CA THR A 53 4.90 -8.30 -2.99
C THR A 53 3.65 -8.47 -2.13
N SER A 54 3.55 -7.69 -1.05
CA SER A 54 2.46 -7.85 -0.09
C SER A 54 1.14 -7.81 -0.83
N LEU A 55 0.36 -8.88 -0.71
CA LEU A 55 -0.91 -9.03 -1.43
C LEU A 55 -1.84 -7.82 -1.24
N VAL A 56 -1.81 -7.23 -0.04
CA VAL A 56 -2.57 -6.02 0.29
C VAL A 56 -2.09 -4.81 -0.52
N ILE A 57 -0.79 -4.68 -0.75
CA ILE A 57 -0.23 -3.60 -1.58
C ILE A 57 -0.68 -3.77 -3.03
N THR A 58 -0.65 -4.99 -3.56
CA THR A 58 -1.11 -5.29 -4.92
C THR A 58 -2.59 -4.95 -5.11
N TRP A 59 -3.46 -5.36 -4.18
CA TRP A 59 -4.88 -5.01 -4.22
C TRP A 59 -5.13 -3.51 -4.05
N ASN A 60 -4.36 -2.82 -3.20
CA ASN A 60 -4.44 -1.37 -3.08
C ASN A 60 -4.04 -0.66 -4.38
N GLN A 61 -3.00 -1.12 -5.07
CA GLN A 61 -2.61 -0.57 -6.37
C GLN A 61 -3.70 -0.78 -7.42
N ALA A 62 -4.32 -1.96 -7.46
CA ALA A 62 -5.45 -2.24 -8.36
C ALA A 62 -6.66 -1.35 -8.06
N ALA A 63 -7.02 -1.17 -6.78
CA ALA A 63 -8.11 -0.28 -6.39
C ALA A 63 -7.81 1.18 -6.75
N LEU A 64 -6.58 1.65 -6.57
CA LEU A 64 -6.15 2.98 -6.99
C LEU A 64 -6.19 3.16 -8.51
N GLN A 65 -5.95 2.08 -9.28
CA GLN A 65 -6.11 2.12 -10.72
C GLN A 65 -7.58 2.35 -11.09
N GLY A 66 -8.51 1.58 -10.51
CA GLY A 66 -9.94 1.79 -10.78
C GLY A 66 -10.47 3.15 -10.34
N VAL A 67 -9.91 3.73 -9.27
CA VAL A 67 -10.17 5.12 -8.87
C VAL A 67 -9.77 6.13 -9.95
N ARG A 68 -8.60 5.96 -10.58
CA ARG A 68 -8.12 6.87 -11.64
C ARG A 68 -9.04 6.80 -12.86
N ASP A 69 -9.55 5.62 -13.16
CA ASP A 69 -10.36 5.37 -14.36
C ASP A 69 -11.82 5.83 -14.14
N SER A 70 -12.33 5.75 -12.91
CA SER A 70 -13.75 6.03 -12.58
C SER A 70 -14.13 7.51 -12.40
N ARG A 71 -13.19 8.47 -12.52
CA ARG A 71 -13.42 9.94 -12.38
C ARG A 71 -14.31 10.34 -11.18
N LEU A 72 -14.24 9.61 -10.07
CA LEU A 72 -15.06 9.86 -8.88
C LEU A 72 -14.59 11.11 -8.13
N GLY A 73 -15.53 11.84 -7.52
CA GLY A 73 -15.20 12.96 -6.64
C GLY A 73 -14.41 12.52 -5.39
N PRO A 74 -13.58 13.41 -4.79
CA PRO A 74 -12.73 13.06 -3.65
C PRO A 74 -13.38 12.29 -2.48
N PRO A 75 -14.59 12.64 -2.00
CA PRO A 75 -15.22 11.89 -0.90
C PRO A 75 -15.70 10.49 -1.33
N MET A 76 -16.05 10.31 -2.61
CA MET A 76 -16.49 9.02 -3.14
C MET A 76 -15.32 8.04 -3.26
N VAL A 77 -14.15 8.53 -3.69
CA VAL A 77 -12.91 7.75 -3.71
C VAL A 77 -12.55 7.24 -2.31
N ALA A 78 -12.57 8.13 -1.32
CA ALA A 78 -12.26 7.76 0.06
C ALA A 78 -13.22 6.68 0.58
N ARG A 79 -14.53 6.81 0.32
CA ARG A 79 -15.53 5.80 0.68
C ARG A 79 -15.28 4.47 -0.02
N ALA A 80 -15.00 4.48 -1.32
CA ALA A 80 -14.75 3.27 -2.09
C ALA A 80 -13.54 2.50 -1.55
N LEU A 81 -12.42 3.19 -1.33
CA LEU A 81 -11.22 2.57 -0.76
C LEU A 81 -11.46 2.06 0.66
N ALA A 82 -12.21 2.78 1.49
CA ALA A 82 -12.55 2.34 2.83
C ALA A 82 -13.35 1.02 2.82
N ILE A 83 -14.32 0.89 1.91
CA ILE A 83 -15.12 -0.33 1.76
C ILE A 83 -14.23 -1.52 1.35
N VAL A 84 -13.40 -1.37 0.31
CA VAL A 84 -12.50 -2.44 -0.16
C VAL A 84 -11.58 -2.94 0.97
N HIS A 85 -10.94 -2.01 1.70
CA HIS A 85 -10.03 -2.37 2.78
C HIS A 85 -10.76 -2.97 3.99
N THR A 86 -11.98 -2.54 4.28
CA THR A 86 -12.80 -3.14 5.35
C THR A 86 -13.17 -4.58 5.02
N CYS A 87 -13.61 -4.85 3.78
CA CYS A 87 -13.91 -6.21 3.32
C CYS A 87 -12.67 -7.11 3.37
N ALA A 88 -11.52 -6.62 2.91
CA ALA A 88 -10.25 -7.34 2.99
C ALA A 88 -9.83 -7.64 4.44
N PHE A 89 -9.99 -6.68 5.35
CA PHE A 89 -9.69 -6.85 6.77
C PHE A 89 -10.61 -7.86 7.43
N ASP A 90 -11.92 -7.78 7.21
CA ASP A 90 -12.89 -8.71 7.78
C ASP A 90 -12.62 -10.15 7.32
N ALA A 91 -12.24 -10.34 6.05
CA ALA A 91 -11.83 -11.65 5.53
C ALA A 91 -10.54 -12.17 6.19
N TRP A 92 -9.54 -11.31 6.40
CA TRP A 92 -8.32 -11.70 7.11
C TRP A 92 -8.58 -12.04 8.58
N ALA A 93 -9.45 -11.26 9.24
CA ALA A 93 -9.76 -11.41 10.66
C ALA A 93 -10.40 -12.77 10.98
N ALA A 94 -11.18 -13.34 10.05
CA ALA A 94 -11.74 -14.69 10.18
C ALA A 94 -10.68 -15.79 10.37
N TYR A 95 -9.47 -15.58 9.84
CA TYR A 95 -8.35 -16.52 9.92
C TYR A 95 -7.31 -16.14 10.97
N ASP A 96 -7.51 -15.05 11.72
CA ASP A 96 -6.64 -14.69 12.83
C ASP A 96 -7.20 -15.19 14.18
N HIS A 97 -6.28 -15.43 15.11
CA HIS A 97 -6.60 -15.93 16.44
C HIS A 97 -7.19 -14.86 17.37
N ARG A 98 -6.84 -13.59 17.19
CA ARG A 98 -7.24 -12.47 18.07
C ARG A 98 -8.08 -11.42 17.38
N ALA A 99 -7.89 -11.23 16.07
CA ALA A 99 -8.64 -10.22 15.33
C ALA A 99 -10.16 -10.46 15.41
N VAL A 100 -10.89 -9.36 15.36
CA VAL A 100 -12.35 -9.30 15.39
C VAL A 100 -12.78 -8.51 14.17
N GLY A 101 -13.61 -9.09 13.32
CA GLY A 101 -14.14 -8.42 12.13
C GLY A 101 -15.04 -7.25 12.55
N THR A 102 -15.05 -6.20 11.74
CA THR A 102 -15.79 -4.96 12.01
C THR A 102 -17.31 -5.18 11.95
N ARG A 103 -17.79 -6.02 11.04
CA ARG A 103 -19.23 -6.27 10.87
C ARG A 103 -19.75 -7.50 11.60
N LEU A 104 -19.03 -8.62 11.49
CA LEU A 104 -19.52 -9.94 11.93
C LEU A 104 -18.78 -10.47 13.17
N GLY A 105 -17.94 -9.65 13.78
CA GLY A 105 -17.26 -9.96 15.03
C GLY A 105 -16.38 -11.22 14.93
N HIS A 106 -16.56 -12.13 15.89
CA HIS A 106 -15.85 -13.41 15.97
C HIS A 106 -16.66 -14.59 15.42
N ALA A 107 -17.88 -14.36 14.91
CA ALA A 107 -18.80 -15.41 14.49
C ALA A 107 -18.25 -16.26 13.33
N PHE A 108 -17.40 -15.68 12.46
CA PHE A 108 -16.83 -16.35 11.29
C PHE A 108 -15.40 -16.86 11.51
N ARG A 109 -14.96 -17.02 12.76
CA ARG A 109 -13.59 -17.45 13.03
C ARG A 109 -13.38 -18.91 12.60
N ARG A 110 -12.47 -19.12 11.65
CA ARG A 110 -12.12 -20.46 11.14
C ARG A 110 -11.32 -21.27 12.18
N PRO A 111 -11.40 -22.61 12.15
CA PRO A 111 -10.62 -23.47 13.05
C PRO A 111 -9.12 -23.32 12.81
N ALA A 112 -8.30 -23.58 13.84
CA ALA A 112 -6.86 -23.32 13.81
C ALA A 112 -6.14 -23.99 12.62
N ARG A 113 -6.56 -25.20 12.23
CA ARG A 113 -6.01 -25.96 11.09
C ARG A 113 -6.16 -25.22 9.74
N GLU A 114 -7.17 -24.37 9.61
CA GLU A 114 -7.47 -23.63 8.38
C GLU A 114 -6.83 -22.23 8.37
N ARG A 115 -6.20 -21.78 9.47
CA ARG A 115 -5.56 -20.46 9.61
C ARG A 115 -4.19 -20.38 8.95
N THR A 116 -4.05 -20.95 7.76
CA THR A 116 -2.81 -20.92 6.98
C THR A 116 -2.65 -19.59 6.25
N LEU A 117 -1.42 -19.25 5.87
CA LEU A 117 -1.17 -18.04 5.08
C LEU A 117 -1.81 -18.12 3.69
N ALA A 118 -1.85 -19.31 3.09
CA ALA A 118 -2.51 -19.54 1.80
C ALA A 118 -4.01 -19.22 1.88
N ASN A 119 -4.72 -19.74 2.87
CA ASN A 119 -6.16 -19.49 3.02
C ASN A 119 -6.45 -18.01 3.31
N LYS A 120 -5.58 -17.34 4.09
CA LYS A 120 -5.65 -15.89 4.29
C LYS A 120 -5.53 -15.12 2.97
N ARG A 121 -4.54 -15.47 2.13
CA ARG A 121 -4.31 -14.83 0.83
C ARG A 121 -5.51 -15.02 -0.10
N ILE A 122 -6.08 -16.22 -0.15
CA ILE A 122 -7.27 -16.54 -0.95
C ILE A 122 -8.48 -15.73 -0.47
N ALA A 123 -8.78 -15.79 0.83
CA ALA A 123 -9.94 -15.11 1.40
C ALA A 123 -9.88 -13.58 1.24
N VAL A 124 -8.71 -12.98 1.48
CA VAL A 124 -8.50 -11.54 1.29
C VAL A 124 -8.68 -11.16 -0.18
N SER A 125 -8.17 -11.98 -1.11
CA SER A 125 -8.27 -11.68 -2.55
C SER A 125 -9.70 -11.73 -3.05
N TYR A 126 -10.48 -12.76 -2.68
CA TYR A 126 -11.88 -12.83 -3.06
C TYR A 126 -12.72 -11.70 -2.45
N ALA A 127 -12.47 -11.35 -1.19
CA ALA A 127 -13.18 -10.25 -0.54
C ALA A 127 -12.84 -8.89 -1.18
N ALA A 128 -11.56 -8.63 -1.46
CA ALA A 128 -11.12 -7.41 -2.13
C ALA A 128 -11.67 -7.34 -3.57
N TYR A 129 -11.63 -8.45 -4.31
CA TYR A 129 -12.17 -8.57 -5.67
C TYR A 129 -13.66 -8.24 -5.71
N ARG A 130 -14.48 -8.90 -4.87
CA ARG A 130 -15.93 -8.68 -4.85
C ARG A 130 -16.28 -7.22 -4.50
N ALA A 131 -15.60 -6.64 -3.53
CA ALA A 131 -15.81 -5.23 -3.16
C ALA A 131 -15.34 -4.26 -4.27
N ALA A 132 -14.20 -4.54 -4.91
CA ALA A 132 -13.66 -3.69 -5.97
C ALA A 132 -14.52 -3.72 -7.24
N VAL A 133 -15.03 -4.90 -7.63
CA VAL A 133 -15.93 -5.05 -8.79
C VAL A 133 -17.28 -4.36 -8.55
N ASP A 134 -17.80 -4.41 -7.33
CA ASP A 134 -19.04 -3.71 -6.95
C ASP A 134 -18.89 -2.18 -7.07
N LEU A 135 -17.73 -1.65 -6.68
CA LEU A 135 -17.47 -0.20 -6.70
C LEU A 135 -16.98 0.33 -8.05
N PHE A 136 -16.21 -0.48 -8.78
CA PHE A 136 -15.56 -0.12 -10.05
C PHE A 136 -15.88 -1.17 -11.13
N PRO A 137 -17.15 -1.27 -11.57
CA PRO A 137 -17.57 -2.32 -12.51
C PRO A 137 -16.89 -2.20 -13.88
N ALA A 138 -16.49 -0.98 -14.28
CA ALA A 138 -15.79 -0.73 -15.54
C ALA A 138 -14.41 -1.39 -15.60
N ASP A 139 -13.75 -1.55 -14.44
CA ASP A 139 -12.36 -2.03 -14.35
C ASP A 139 -12.28 -3.53 -14.02
N LYS A 140 -13.43 -4.21 -13.94
CA LYS A 140 -13.52 -5.64 -13.69
C LYS A 140 -12.65 -6.43 -14.66
N THR A 141 -12.89 -6.27 -15.96
CA THR A 141 -12.25 -7.11 -16.99
C THR A 141 -10.82 -6.67 -17.30
N THR A 142 -10.49 -5.41 -17.05
CA THR A 142 -9.20 -4.80 -17.42
C THR A 142 -8.17 -4.86 -16.30
N VAL A 143 -8.60 -4.76 -15.03
CA VAL A 143 -7.70 -4.67 -13.87
C VAL A 143 -7.89 -5.84 -12.91
N PHE A 144 -9.13 -6.16 -12.51
CA PHE A 144 -9.37 -7.10 -11.42
C PHE A 144 -9.34 -8.58 -11.84
N ASP A 145 -9.94 -8.93 -12.99
CA ASP A 145 -9.91 -10.30 -13.52
C ASP A 145 -8.48 -10.76 -13.85
N PRO A 146 -7.62 -9.94 -14.51
CA PRO A 146 -6.23 -10.30 -14.73
C PRO A 146 -5.44 -10.45 -13.43
N LEU A 147 -5.73 -9.63 -12.41
CA LEU A 147 -5.10 -9.74 -11.10
C LEU A 147 -5.47 -11.08 -10.43
N MET A 148 -6.75 -11.46 -10.42
CA MET A 148 -7.18 -12.76 -9.90
C MET A 148 -6.50 -13.93 -10.63
N ALA A 149 -6.43 -13.87 -11.96
CA ALA A 149 -5.73 -14.86 -12.77
C ALA A 149 -4.23 -14.95 -12.43
N SER A 150 -3.56 -13.81 -12.20
CA SER A 150 -2.15 -13.77 -11.81
C SER A 150 -1.89 -14.40 -10.43
N LEU A 151 -2.91 -14.41 -9.56
CA LEU A 151 -2.87 -15.06 -8.25
C LEU A 151 -3.30 -16.54 -8.31
N GLY A 152 -3.67 -17.05 -9.49
CA GLY A 152 -4.18 -18.41 -9.67
C GLY A 152 -5.57 -18.64 -9.10
N LEU A 153 -6.37 -17.58 -8.96
CA LEU A 153 -7.74 -17.62 -8.42
C LEU A 153 -8.77 -17.48 -9.54
N ASP A 154 -9.92 -18.11 -9.40
CA ASP A 154 -11.00 -18.05 -10.38
C ASP A 154 -11.94 -16.84 -10.10
N PRO A 155 -11.98 -15.82 -10.96
CA PRO A 155 -12.86 -14.67 -10.79
C PRO A 155 -14.36 -15.01 -10.83
N ASN A 156 -14.72 -16.20 -11.33
CA ASN A 156 -16.11 -16.68 -11.45
C ASN A 156 -16.56 -17.52 -10.26
N ASP A 157 -15.69 -17.76 -9.28
CA ASP A 157 -16.06 -18.47 -8.06
C ASP A 157 -17.03 -17.62 -7.21
N LYS A 158 -18.30 -18.06 -7.22
CA LYS A 158 -19.41 -17.46 -6.48
C LYS A 158 -19.74 -18.20 -5.19
N THR A 159 -18.87 -19.10 -4.73
CA THR A 159 -19.11 -19.81 -3.47
C THR A 159 -19.25 -18.84 -2.29
N THR A 160 -20.09 -19.22 -1.33
CA THR A 160 -20.40 -18.45 -0.10
C THR A 160 -20.27 -19.29 1.17
N ASP A 161 -19.60 -20.43 1.07
CA ASP A 161 -19.36 -21.39 2.18
C ASP A 161 -18.19 -20.97 3.10
#